data_AF-A0AAE1NH41-F1
#
_entry.id   AF-A0AAE1NH41-F1
#
_cell.length_a   1.000
_cell.length_b   1.000
_cell.length_c   1.000
_cell.angle_alpha   90.00
_cell.angle_beta   90.00
_cell.angle_gamma   90.00
#
_symmetry.space_group_name_H-M   'P 1'
#
loop_
_entity.id
_entity.type
_entity.pdbx_description
1 polymer ?
#
loop_
_entity_poly.entity_id
_entity_poly.type
_entity_poly.pdbx_seq_one_letter_code
_entity_poly.pdbx_strand_id
1 'polypeptide(L)' 'MWKEARVVPVHKRSSRSDPKNYRPISLLSVIGKVFEKVVADVVCHHLSNNYLLSDQQFDFQNQASPPLTC' A
#
# COMPACT_ATOMS: atom_id res chain seq x y z
N MET A 1 9.11 11.97 -14.63
CA MET A 1 7.81 12.41 -14.05
C MET A 1 6.87 11.29 -13.56
N TRP A 2 6.84 10.07 -14.13
CA TRP A 2 6.07 8.94 -13.55
C TRP A 2 6.92 7.97 -12.69
N LYS A 3 8.24 7.91 -12.94
CA LYS A 3 9.20 7.05 -12.23
C LYS A 3 9.76 7.68 -10.95
N GLU A 4 9.58 8.98 -10.75
CA GLU A 4 10.12 9.73 -9.61
C GLU A 4 9.06 9.95 -8.54
N ALA A 5 9.46 9.81 -7.27
CA ALA A 5 8.60 10.09 -6.13
C ALA A 5 9.34 10.96 -5.11
N ARG A 6 8.61 11.87 -4.46
CA ARG A 6 9.16 12.67 -3.38
C ARG A 6 8.96 11.94 -2.06
N VAL A 7 10.05 11.52 -1.42
CA VAL A 7 9.98 10.87 -0.11
C VAL A 7 9.83 11.91 0.99
N VAL A 8 8.79 11.79 1.81
CA VAL A 8 8.51 12.68 2.93
C VAL A 8 8.38 11.86 4.22
N PRO A 9 9.11 12.21 5.30
CA PRO A 9 8.96 11.54 6.58
C PRO A 9 7.66 11.98 7.27
N VAL A 10 6.83 11.02 7.66
CA VAL A 10 5.60 11.25 8.43
C VAL A 10 5.76 10.66 9.83
N HIS A 11 5.57 11.48 10.85
CA HIS A 11 5.67 11.04 12.24
C HIS A 11 4.59 10.01 12.55
N LYS A 12 4.98 8.87 13.11
CA LYS A 12 4.04 7.80 13.50
C LYS A 12 3.55 8.01 14.94
N ARG A 13 4.44 7.84 15.94
CA ARG A 13 4.15 7.91 17.40
C ARG A 13 5.43 8.19 18.20
N SER A 14 5.27 8.53 19.48
CA SER A 14 6.33 8.82 20.46
C SER A 14 7.15 10.09 20.17
N SER A 15 8.39 10.19 20.64
CA SER A 15 9.21 11.40 20.57
C SER A 15 9.47 11.85 19.13
N ARG A 16 9.29 13.15 18.86
CA ARG A 16 9.58 13.77 17.55
C ARG A 16 11.08 13.97 17.30
N SER A 17 11.89 13.88 18.36
CA SER A 17 13.34 14.08 18.30
C SER A 17 14.09 12.83 17.85
N ASP A 18 13.46 11.66 17.92
CA ASP A 18 14.05 10.40 17.44
C ASP A 18 13.60 10.12 15.99
N PRO A 19 14.53 10.11 15.01
CA PRO A 19 14.23 9.82 13.60
C PRO A 19 13.56 8.46 13.37
N LYS A 20 13.77 7.47 14.26
CA LYS A 20 13.16 6.14 14.15
C LYS A 20 11.63 6.16 14.21
N ASN A 21 11.05 7.24 14.72
CA ASN A 21 9.62 7.43 14.86
C ASN A 21 8.92 7.94 13.61
N TYR A 22 9.66 8.16 12.53
CA TYR A 22 9.12 8.62 11.25
C TYR A 22 9.04 7.47 10.26
N ARG A 23 7.98 7.48 9.45
CA ARG A 23 7.80 6.58 8.32
C ARG A 23 8.06 7.38 7.03
N PRO A 24 9.00 6.96 6.18
CA PRO A 24 9.13 7.57 4.86
C PRO A 24 7.92 7.18 3.99
N ILE A 25 7.25 8.17 3.41
CA ILE A 25 6.15 7.96 2.45
C ILE A 25 6.55 8.55 1.11
N SER A 26 6.34 7.79 0.04
CA SER A 26 6.59 8.23 -1.33
C SER A 26 5.38 8.98 -1.89
N LEU A 27 5.52 10.28 -2.13
CA LEU A 27 4.51 11.08 -2.82
C LEU A 27 4.75 11.02 -4.32
N LEU A 28 3.87 10.30 -5.01
CA LEU A 28 3.85 10.22 -6.47
C LEU A 28 3.14 11.43 -7.08
N SER A 29 3.53 11.78 -8.31
CA SER A 29 2.79 12.73 -9.14
C SER A 29 1.37 12.21 -9.41
N VAL A 30 0.45 13.11 -9.80
CA VAL A 30 -0.94 12.72 -10.12
C VAL A 30 -0.97 11.62 -11.18
N ILE A 31 -0.15 11.75 -12.22
CA ILE A 31 -0.02 10.74 -13.28
C ILE A 31 0.50 9.42 -12.71
N GLY A 32 1.51 9.46 -11.82
CA GLY A 32 2.04 8.27 -11.15
C GLY A 32 0.98 7.53 -10.34
N LYS A 33 0.13 8.24 -9.59
CA LYS A 33 -0.98 7.65 -8.81
C LYS A 33 -2.04 6.99 -9.69
N VAL A 34 -2.41 7.63 -10.80
CA VAL A 34 -3.36 7.05 -11.76
C VAL A 34 -2.80 5.77 -12.35
N PHE A 35 -1.53 5.80 -12.76
CA PHE A 35 -0.87 4.63 -13.33
C PHE A 35 -0.74 3.47 -12.31
N GLU A 36 -0.32 3.78 -11.07
CA GLU A 36 -0.28 2.81 -9.98
C GLU A 36 -1.63 2.13 -9.77
N LYS A 37 -2.72 2.90 -9.78
CA LYS A 37 -4.07 2.37 -9.62
C LYS A 37 -4.45 1.40 -10.74
N VAL A 38 -4.20 1.77 -12.00
CA VAL A 38 -4.48 0.91 -13.16
C VAL A 38 -3.69 -0.39 -13.09
N VAL A 39 -2.39 -0.32 -12.79
CA VAL A 39 -1.53 -1.50 -12.67
C VAL A 39 -1.98 -2.40 -11.51
N ALA A 40 -2.28 -1.81 -10.35
CA ALA A 40 -2.76 -2.54 -9.18
C ALA A 40 -4.06 -3.28 -9.51
N ASP A 41 -5.02 -2.63 -10.17
CA ASP A 41 -6.30 -3.25 -10.51
C ASP A 41 -6.12 -4.46 -11.44
N VAL A 42 -5.26 -4.36 -12.46
CA VAL A 42 -4.95 -5.48 -13.37
C VAL A 42 -4.27 -6.64 -12.63
N VAL A 43 -3.28 -6.35 -11.79
CA VAL A 43 -2.53 -7.36 -11.04
C VAL A 43 -3.43 -8.04 -10.02
N CYS A 44 -4.19 -7.27 -9.22
CA CYS A 44 -5.12 -7.82 -8.25
C CYS A 44 -6.17 -8.71 -8.92
N HIS A 45 -6.76 -8.26 -10.03
CA HIS A 45 -7.72 -9.06 -10.79
C HIS A 45 -7.10 -10.38 -11.28
N HIS A 46 -5.88 -10.36 -11.79
CA HIS A 46 -5.17 -11.57 -12.21
C HIS A 46 -4.90 -12.52 -11.03
N LEU A 47 -4.41 -12.00 -9.90
CA LEU A 47 -4.10 -12.81 -8.72
C LEU A 47 -5.37 -13.45 -8.12
N SER A 48 -6.47 -12.70 -8.08
CA SER A 48 -7.76 -13.21 -7.59
C SER A 48 -8.35 -14.28 -8.52
N ASN A 49 -8.36 -14.06 -9.83
CA ASN A 49 -8.96 -15.02 -10.78
C ASN A 49 -8.18 -16.33 -10.88
N ASN A 50 -6.87 -16.31 -10.57
CA ASN A 50 -6.03 -17.49 -10.59
C ASN A 50 -5.84 -18.11 -9.19
N TYR A 51 -6.55 -17.61 -8.16
CA TYR A 51 -6.44 -18.10 -6.78
C TYR A 51 -4.98 -18.15 -6.26
N LEU A 52 -4.17 -17.16 -6.64
CA LEU A 52 -2.74 -17.10 -6.30
C LEU A 52 -2.46 -16.42 -4.96
N LEU A 53 -3.51 -15.92 -4.29
CA LEU A 53 -3.39 -15.30 -2.98
C LEU A 53 -3.66 -16.34 -1.89
N SER A 54 -2.89 -16.26 -0.80
CA SER A 54 -3.13 -17.09 0.38
C SER A 54 -4.39 -16.64 1.11
N ASP A 55 -5.15 -17.60 1.65
CA ASP A 55 -6.30 -17.36 2.52
C ASP A 55 -5.93 -16.59 3.81
N GLN A 56 -4.64 -16.52 4.17
CA GLN A 56 -4.15 -15.76 5.32
C GLN A 56 -3.75 -14.32 4.97
N GLN A 57 -3.83 -13.91 3.71
CA GLN A 57 -3.50 -12.56 3.29
C GLN A 57 -4.74 -11.66 3.35
N PHE A 58 -5.02 -11.08 4.51
CA PHE A 58 -6.22 -10.25 4.71
C PHE A 58 -6.07 -8.81 4.23
N ASP A 59 -4.85 -8.26 4.31
CA ASP A 59 -4.60 -6.87 3.93
C ASP A 59 -4.55 -6.73 2.39
N PHE A 60 -5.10 -5.63 1.86
CA PHE A 60 -5.12 -5.29 0.42
C PHE A 60 -5.95 -6.19 -0.51
N GLN A 61 -6.74 -7.13 0.01
CA GLN A 61 -7.79 -7.79 -0.77
C GLN A 61 -9.08 -6.97 -0.72
N ASN A 62 -9.76 -6.78 -1.85
CA ASN A 62 -11.03 -6.06 -1.92
C ASN A 62 -12.17 -6.70 -1.08
N GLN A 63 -11.96 -7.87 -0.46
CA GLN A 63 -13.00 -8.64 0.25
C GLN A 63 -12.54 -9.39 1.51
N ALA A 64 -11.52 -8.93 2.23
CA ALA A 64 -11.13 -9.61 3.47
C ALA A 64 -11.26 -8.68 4.68
N SER A 65 -12.49 -8.56 5.20
CA SER A 65 -12.66 -8.31 6.62
C SER A 65 -11.89 -9.42 7.35
N PRO A 66 -10.96 -9.14 8.27
CA PRO A 66 -10.39 -10.20 9.09
C PRO A 66 -11.56 -10.94 9.76
N PRO A 67 -11.54 -12.29 9.81
CA PRO A 67 -12.54 -13.01 10.57
C PRO A 67 -12.51 -12.45 12.00
N LEU A 68 -13.67 -12.00 12.48
CA LEU A 68 -13.90 -11.67 13.88
C LEU A 68 -13.81 -12.95 14.69
N THR A 69 -12.61 -13.47 14.87
CA THR A 69 -12.29 -14.50 15.85
C THR A 69 -11.27 -13.91 16.80
N CYS A 70 -11.77 -13.69 18.02
CA CYS A 70 -11.14 -13.42 19.31
C CYS A 70 -9.62 -13.24 19.35
#